data_AF-A0A7S2TUR2-F1
#
_entry.id   AF-A0A7S2TUR2-F1
#
_cell.length_a   1.000
_cell.length_b   1.000
_cell.length_c   1.000
_cell.angle_alpha   90.00
_cell.angle_beta   90.00
_cell.angle_gamma   90.00
#
_symmetry.space_group_name_H-M   'P 1'
#
loop_
_entity.id
_entity.type
_entity.pdbx_description
1 polymer ?
#
loop_
_entity_poly.entity_id
_entity_poly.type
_entity_poly.pdbx_seq_one_letter_code
_entity_poly.pdbx_strand_id
1 'polypeptide(L)'
;FFPGPKVTPKVTVTKTGVVTEVKQVFSSWASHVIRLFDNQPFVEVEWTAGPIPTDTPWIPGEGDTGKEVVVRYSTDLESKGTFFTDSNGRELVKRQYNGRGPSYPQPLNVSEPIAGNYYPVNAMIALQDKASDIEMAIITDVAQGGSS
;
A
#
# COMPACT_ATOMS: atom_id res chain seq x y z
N PHE A 1 7.22 -10.78 -2.55
CA PHE A 1 8.10 -9.83 -3.23
C PHE A 1 8.88 -9.06 -2.18
N PHE A 2 10.20 -9.25 -2.11
CA PHE A 2 11.09 -8.30 -1.47
C PHE A 2 11.83 -7.61 -2.60
N PRO A 3 12.11 -6.30 -2.50
CA PRO A 3 12.74 -5.57 -3.59
C PRO A 3 14.25 -5.88 -3.66
N GLY A 4 14.63 -7.17 -3.68
CA GLY A 4 15.99 -7.69 -3.56
C GLY A 4 16.03 -9.04 -2.83
N PRO A 5 17.22 -9.65 -2.70
CA PRO A 5 17.45 -10.80 -1.83
C PRO A 5 16.98 -10.52 -0.40
N LYS A 6 16.65 -11.57 0.36
CA LYS A 6 16.28 -11.44 1.77
C LYS A 6 17.47 -10.90 2.58
N VAL A 7 17.47 -9.61 2.86
CA VAL A 7 18.48 -8.91 3.64
C VAL A 7 17.81 -7.98 4.64
N THR A 8 18.50 -7.68 5.74
CA THR A 8 18.08 -6.61 6.64
C THR A 8 18.28 -5.27 5.93
N PRO A 9 17.24 -4.43 5.79
CA PRO A 9 17.37 -3.13 5.15
C PRO A 9 18.40 -2.26 5.89
N LYS A 10 19.15 -1.45 5.14
CA LYS A 10 20.02 -0.44 5.76
C LYS A 10 19.11 0.68 6.29
N VAL A 11 19.17 0.93 7.59
CA VAL A 11 18.39 1.98 8.24
C VAL A 11 19.32 3.12 8.66
N THR A 12 18.92 4.36 8.40
CA THR A 12 19.60 5.57 8.89
C THR A 12 18.56 6.48 9.52
N VAL A 13 18.82 6.93 10.74
CA VAL A 13 17.91 7.81 11.49
C VAL A 13 18.57 9.17 11.60
N THR A 14 17.88 10.20 11.13
CA THR A 14 18.30 11.60 11.24
C THR A 14 17.26 12.34 12.07
N LYS A 15 17.69 12.96 13.17
CA LYS A 15 16.81 13.77 14.03
C LYS A 15 17.25 15.23 13.95
N THR A 16 16.30 16.10 13.66
CA THR A 16 16.48 17.56 13.67
C THR A 16 15.60 18.17 14.77
N GLY A 17 15.53 19.51 14.81
CA GLY A 17 14.61 20.22 15.70
C GLY A 17 13.15 20.30 15.23
N VAL A 18 12.82 19.76 14.05
CA VAL A 18 11.45 19.86 13.46
C VAL A 18 10.97 18.56 12.80
N VAL A 19 11.86 17.60 12.56
CA VAL A 19 11.54 16.33 11.91
C VAL A 19 12.48 15.21 12.39
N THR A 20 11.93 14.01 12.56
CA THR A 20 12.69 12.77 12.62
C THR A 20 12.47 11.99 11.33
N GLU A 21 13.55 11.68 10.63
CA GLU A 21 13.54 10.91 9.39
C GLU A 21 14.15 9.52 9.61
N VAL A 22 13.48 8.49 9.11
CA VAL A 22 13.98 7.12 9.06
C VAL A 22 14.10 6.72 7.59
N LYS A 23 15.33 6.69 7.08
CA LYS A 23 15.62 6.21 5.74
C LYS A 23 15.88 4.71 5.77
N GLN A 24 15.12 3.96 4.98
CA GLN A 24 15.27 2.52 4.80
C GLN A 24 15.66 2.23 3.35
N VAL A 25 16.83 1.65 3.12
CA VAL A 25 17.26 1.21 1.79
C VAL A 25 17.14 -0.30 1.74
N PHE A 26 16.22 -0.79 0.91
CA PHE A 26 15.99 -2.22 0.72
C PHE A 26 16.91 -2.79 -0.37
N SER A 27 17.18 -2.01 -1.42
CA SER A 27 18.11 -2.35 -2.50
C SER A 27 18.55 -1.11 -3.27
N SER A 28 19.33 -1.30 -4.34
CA SER A 28 19.79 -0.22 -5.22
C SER A 28 18.67 0.52 -5.95
N TRP A 29 17.47 -0.07 -6.06
CA TRP A 29 16.35 0.49 -6.80
C TRP A 29 15.12 0.75 -5.93
N ALA A 30 15.16 0.43 -4.63
CA ALA A 30 14.01 0.58 -3.73
C ALA A 30 14.40 1.11 -2.35
N SER A 31 13.76 2.20 -1.93
CA SER A 31 13.92 2.79 -0.60
C SER A 31 12.66 3.48 -0.09
N HIS A 32 12.57 3.62 1.24
CA HIS A 32 11.64 4.52 1.90
C HIS A 32 12.38 5.64 2.64
N VAL A 33 11.74 6.79 2.76
CA VAL A 33 12.01 7.81 3.77
C VAL A 33 10.71 8.03 4.55
N ILE A 34 10.73 7.66 5.83
CA ILE A 34 9.59 7.84 6.74
C ILE A 34 9.86 9.08 7.56
N ARG A 35 8.98 10.09 7.51
CA ARG A 35 9.14 11.34 8.24
C ARG A 35 8.05 11.51 9.30
N LEU A 36 8.51 11.84 10.51
CA LEU A 36 7.68 12.28 11.62
C LEU A 36 7.99 13.75 11.85
N PHE A 37 7.11 14.62 11.34
CA PHE A 37 7.20 16.06 11.55
C PHE A 37 6.61 16.44 12.91
N ASP A 38 7.21 17.43 13.56
CA ASP A 38 6.71 17.91 14.85
C ASP A 38 5.29 18.46 14.72
N ASN A 39 4.42 18.03 15.64
CA ASN A 39 3.02 18.45 15.74
C ASN A 39 2.15 18.16 14.51
N GLN A 40 2.53 17.19 13.66
CA GLN A 40 1.67 16.74 12.55
C GLN A 40 0.90 15.46 12.95
N PRO A 41 -0.39 15.34 12.58
CA PRO A 41 -1.22 14.19 12.92
C PRO A 41 -1.04 12.99 11.97
N PHE A 42 0.04 12.98 11.17
CA PHE A 42 0.30 11.95 10.17
C PHE A 42 1.77 11.58 10.12
N VAL A 43 2.04 10.41 9.55
CA VAL A 43 3.39 9.98 9.17
C VAL A 43 3.49 10.08 7.65
N GLU A 44 4.51 10.78 7.17
CA GLU A 44 4.79 10.83 5.74
C GLU A 44 5.66 9.64 5.35
N VAL A 45 5.28 8.95 4.27
CA VAL A 45 6.06 7.83 3.71
C VAL A 45 6.37 8.16 2.26
N GLU A 46 7.58 8.65 2.04
CA GLU A 46 8.13 8.81 0.69
C GLU A 46 8.75 7.49 0.26
N TRP A 47 8.41 7.03 -0.95
CA TRP A 47 8.96 5.82 -1.52
C TRP A 47 9.67 6.15 -2.84
N THR A 48 10.77 5.45 -3.09
CA THR A 48 11.48 5.49 -4.38
C THR A 48 11.55 4.07 -4.91
N ALA A 49 11.07 3.86 -6.13
CA ALA A 49 11.13 2.59 -6.83
C ALA A 49 11.58 2.82 -8.28
N GLY A 50 12.81 2.45 -8.61
CA GLY A 50 13.32 2.55 -9.96
C GLY A 50 14.86 2.62 -10.06
N PRO A 51 15.44 2.19 -11.20
CA PRO A 51 14.80 1.41 -12.27
C PRO A 51 14.44 0.00 -11.77
N ILE A 52 13.23 -0.46 -12.08
CA ILE A 52 12.74 -1.77 -11.62
C ILE A 52 13.42 -2.86 -12.45
N PRO A 53 14.17 -3.79 -11.83
CA PRO A 53 14.88 -4.84 -12.57
C PRO A 53 13.90 -5.89 -13.10
N THR A 54 14.11 -6.32 -14.35
CA THR A 54 13.44 -7.49 -14.91
C THR A 54 14.14 -8.78 -14.49
N ASP A 55 15.47 -8.74 -14.46
CA ASP A 55 16.32 -9.82 -13.96
C ASP A 55 16.32 -9.81 -12.44
N THR A 56 15.64 -10.80 -11.85
CA THR A 56 15.47 -10.94 -10.41
C THR A 56 15.95 -12.32 -9.95
N PRO A 57 17.26 -12.60 -9.97
CA PRO A 57 17.81 -13.93 -9.66
C PRO A 57 17.55 -14.37 -8.21
N TRP A 58 17.16 -13.43 -7.34
CA TRP A 58 16.73 -13.71 -5.96
C TRP A 58 15.29 -14.22 -5.84
N ILE A 59 14.53 -14.29 -6.94
CA ILE A 59 13.18 -14.87 -6.98
C ILE A 59 13.28 -16.21 -7.75
N PRO A 60 13.23 -17.36 -7.04
CA PRO A 60 13.36 -18.65 -7.70
C PRO A 60 12.25 -18.89 -8.72
N GLY A 61 12.62 -19.31 -9.93
CA GLY A 61 11.67 -19.63 -11.00
C GLY A 61 11.17 -18.43 -11.79
N GLU A 62 11.62 -17.21 -11.46
CA GLU A 62 11.38 -16.03 -12.29
C GLU A 62 12.63 -15.70 -13.11
N GLY A 63 12.46 -15.57 -14.43
CA GLY A 63 13.45 -15.00 -15.33
C GLY A 63 13.22 -13.50 -15.53
N ASP A 64 13.57 -13.01 -16.72
CA ASP A 64 13.23 -11.65 -17.16
C ASP A 64 11.71 -11.47 -17.31
N THR A 65 11.08 -11.03 -16.22
CA THR A 65 9.62 -10.86 -16.15
C THR A 65 9.27 -9.48 -15.61
N GLY A 66 8.22 -8.87 -16.14
CA GLY A 66 7.67 -7.59 -15.64
C GLY A 66 7.26 -7.67 -14.16
N LYS A 67 7.38 -6.54 -13.46
CA LYS A 67 7.11 -6.46 -12.02
C LYS A 67 6.19 -5.27 -11.73
N GLU A 68 5.20 -5.51 -10.88
CA GLU A 68 4.31 -4.48 -10.33
C GLU A 68 4.62 -4.33 -8.84
N VAL A 69 5.09 -3.14 -8.45
CA VAL A 69 5.56 -2.86 -7.09
C VAL A 69 4.42 -2.29 -6.26
N VAL A 70 4.25 -2.79 -5.05
CA VAL A 70 3.23 -2.32 -4.10
C VAL A 70 3.87 -1.94 -2.78
N VAL A 71 3.40 -0.85 -2.19
CA VAL A 71 3.61 -0.55 -0.76
C VAL A 71 2.45 -1.21 0.00
N ARG A 72 2.78 -2.08 0.95
CA ARG A 72 1.79 -2.82 1.72
C ARG A 72 1.90 -2.47 3.19
N TYR A 73 0.81 -1.97 3.74
CA TYR A 73 0.65 -1.76 5.17
C TYR A 73 -0.01 -2.98 5.80
N SER A 74 0.39 -3.32 7.01
CA SER A 74 -0.22 -4.41 7.78
C SER A 74 -0.47 -3.91 9.18
N THR A 75 -1.64 -4.25 9.70
CA THR A 75 -2.16 -3.77 10.98
C THR A 75 -3.04 -4.85 11.58
N ASP A 76 -3.26 -4.78 12.89
CA ASP A 76 -4.11 -5.71 13.63
C ASP A 76 -5.60 -5.29 13.63
N LEU A 77 -5.96 -4.23 12.89
CA LEU A 77 -7.35 -3.76 12.76
C LEU A 77 -8.26 -4.83 12.14
N GLU A 78 -9.41 -5.08 12.76
CA GLU A 78 -10.36 -6.08 12.29
C GLU A 78 -11.37 -5.51 11.27
N SER A 79 -10.91 -5.28 10.04
CA SER A 79 -11.74 -4.69 8.97
C SER A 79 -12.87 -5.60 8.43
N LYS A 80 -12.80 -6.91 8.72
CA LYS A 80 -13.69 -7.96 8.20
C LYS A 80 -13.80 -7.94 6.65
N GLY A 81 -12.70 -7.58 5.98
CA GLY A 81 -12.62 -7.49 4.52
C GLY A 81 -13.39 -6.30 3.92
N THR A 82 -13.87 -5.37 4.75
CA THR A 82 -14.41 -4.09 4.31
C THR A 82 -13.30 -3.05 4.29
N PHE A 83 -13.22 -2.27 3.21
CA PHE A 83 -12.34 -1.10 3.10
C PHE A 83 -13.02 -0.01 2.28
N PHE A 84 -12.44 1.18 2.23
CA PHE A 84 -13.03 2.32 1.55
C PHE A 84 -12.02 2.95 0.60
N THR A 85 -12.47 3.33 -0.59
CA THR A 85 -11.66 4.13 -1.53
C THR A 85 -12.44 5.34 -1.97
N ASP A 86 -11.75 6.44 -2.29
CA ASP A 86 -12.41 7.60 -2.89
C ASP A 86 -12.97 7.30 -4.29
N SER A 87 -13.97 8.07 -4.70
CA SER A 87 -14.37 8.23 -6.09
C SER A 87 -13.95 9.61 -6.58
N ASN A 88 -12.84 9.67 -7.34
CA ASN A 88 -12.28 10.91 -7.90
C ASN A 88 -11.99 12.00 -6.84
N GLY A 89 -11.48 11.60 -5.68
CA GLY A 89 -11.16 12.51 -4.57
C GLY A 89 -12.39 13.09 -3.86
N ARG A 90 -13.57 12.47 -4.02
CA ARG A 90 -14.83 12.92 -3.40
C ARG A 90 -15.31 11.94 -2.33
N GLU A 91 -16.44 11.28 -2.58
CA GLU A 91 -17.09 10.39 -1.63
C GLU A 91 -16.27 9.10 -1.42
N LEU A 92 -16.29 8.58 -0.20
CA LEU A 92 -15.74 7.26 0.10
C LEU A 92 -16.74 6.17 -0.26
N VAL A 93 -16.31 5.26 -1.12
CA VAL A 93 -17.10 4.11 -1.56
C VAL A 93 -16.67 2.88 -0.77
N LYS A 94 -17.63 2.26 -0.08
CA LYS A 94 -17.42 0.98 0.61
C LYS A 94 -17.09 -0.12 -0.41
N ARG A 95 -16.01 -0.84 -0.16
CA ARG A 95 -15.54 -2.04 -0.87
C ARG A 95 -15.63 -3.24 0.07
N GLN A 96 -15.77 -4.43 -0.52
CA GLN A 96 -15.76 -5.70 0.20
C GLN A 96 -14.89 -6.67 -0.59
N TYR A 97 -13.91 -7.29 0.08
CA TYR A 97 -13.08 -8.34 -0.51
C TYR A 97 -13.96 -9.45 -1.10
N ASN A 98 -13.75 -9.76 -2.38
CA ASN A 98 -14.57 -10.69 -3.17
C ASN A 98 -16.07 -10.37 -3.14
N GLY A 99 -16.44 -9.10 -2.96
CA GLY A 99 -17.81 -8.63 -2.95
C GLY A 99 -18.11 -7.71 -4.14
N ARG A 100 -19.38 -7.63 -4.51
CA ARG A 100 -19.89 -6.69 -5.52
C ARG A 100 -21.18 -6.04 -5.03
N GLY A 101 -21.45 -4.84 -5.53
CA GLY A 101 -22.69 -4.12 -5.25
C GLY A 101 -23.93 -4.85 -5.80
N PRO A 102 -25.13 -4.42 -5.39
CA PRO A 102 -26.40 -5.08 -5.75
C PRO A 102 -26.69 -5.10 -7.25
N SER A 103 -26.04 -4.25 -8.05
CA SER A 103 -26.18 -4.22 -9.51
C SER A 103 -25.43 -5.32 -10.24
N TYR A 104 -24.53 -6.06 -9.56
CA TYR A 104 -23.73 -7.10 -10.21
C TYR A 104 -24.52 -8.41 -10.33
N PRO A 105 -24.55 -9.06 -11.51
CA PRO A 105 -25.31 -10.29 -11.73
C PRO A 105 -24.78 -11.43 -10.85
N GLN A 106 -25.71 -12.22 -10.30
CA GLN A 106 -25.39 -13.38 -9.48
C GLN A 106 -25.49 -14.67 -10.32
N PRO A 107 -24.64 -15.67 -10.06
CA PRO A 107 -23.62 -15.73 -8.99
C PRO A 107 -22.34 -14.94 -9.31
N LEU A 108 -21.73 -14.33 -8.29
CA LEU A 108 -20.38 -13.77 -8.41
C LEU A 108 -19.35 -14.89 -8.55
N ASN A 109 -18.65 -14.91 -9.69
CA ASN A 109 -17.48 -15.76 -9.90
C ASN A 109 -16.20 -14.90 -9.85
N VAL A 110 -15.38 -15.09 -8.81
CA VAL A 110 -14.08 -14.41 -8.68
C VAL A 110 -13.00 -15.34 -9.19
N SER A 111 -12.53 -15.12 -10.43
CA SER A 111 -11.41 -15.88 -11.00
C SER A 111 -10.05 -15.36 -10.56
N GLU A 112 -9.94 -14.06 -10.27
CA GLU A 112 -8.69 -13.38 -9.92
C GLU A 112 -8.81 -12.72 -8.53
N PRO A 113 -8.44 -13.40 -7.43
CA PRO A 113 -8.68 -12.91 -6.08
C PRO A 113 -7.80 -11.71 -5.69
N ILE A 114 -6.72 -11.43 -6.44
CA ILE A 114 -5.89 -10.24 -6.23
C ILE A 114 -6.40 -9.12 -7.14
N ALA A 115 -6.25 -9.29 -8.46
CA ALA A 115 -6.58 -8.25 -9.43
C ALA A 115 -8.07 -7.84 -9.37
N GLY A 116 -8.98 -8.79 -9.11
CA GLY A 116 -10.41 -8.55 -8.99
C GLY A 116 -10.83 -7.71 -7.77
N ASN A 117 -9.91 -7.38 -6.86
CA ASN A 117 -10.18 -6.54 -5.69
C ASN A 117 -9.40 -5.22 -5.70
N TYR A 118 -8.65 -4.91 -6.75
CA TYR A 118 -8.02 -3.60 -6.90
C TYR A 118 -9.03 -2.55 -7.37
N TYR A 119 -8.95 -1.36 -6.78
CA TYR A 119 -9.78 -0.21 -7.10
C TYR A 119 -8.90 1.03 -7.33
N PRO A 120 -9.38 2.02 -8.12
CA PRO A 120 -8.70 3.31 -8.22
C PRO A 120 -8.74 4.04 -6.88
N VAL A 121 -7.59 4.58 -6.49
CA VAL A 121 -7.38 5.45 -5.33
C VAL A 121 -6.77 6.73 -5.85
N ASN A 122 -7.56 7.81 -5.91
CA ASN A 122 -7.07 9.08 -6.44
C ASN A 122 -6.56 10.01 -5.34
N ALA A 123 -7.08 9.83 -4.12
CA ALA A 123 -6.71 10.63 -2.96
C ALA A 123 -6.57 9.80 -1.68
N MET A 124 -7.41 8.78 -1.47
CA MET A 124 -7.34 8.02 -0.21
C MET A 124 -7.95 6.61 -0.25
N ILE A 125 -7.35 5.73 0.54
CA ILE A 125 -7.87 4.41 0.91
C ILE A 125 -7.89 4.29 2.43
N ALA A 126 -8.93 3.69 3.01
CA ALA A 126 -9.08 3.58 4.45
C ALA A 126 -9.56 2.20 4.90
N LEU A 127 -9.09 1.80 6.09
CA LEU A 127 -9.54 0.65 6.85
C LEU A 127 -10.14 1.12 8.16
N GLN A 128 -11.29 0.55 8.52
CA GLN A 128 -11.98 0.85 9.76
C GLN A 128 -12.19 -0.43 10.55
N ASP A 129 -11.83 -0.41 11.82
CA ASP A 129 -12.27 -1.39 12.80
C ASP A 129 -13.37 -0.75 13.67
N LYS A 130 -14.60 -1.20 13.43
CA LYS A 130 -15.78 -0.68 14.13
C LYS A 130 -15.84 -1.09 15.60
N ALA A 131 -15.19 -2.19 15.97
CA ALA A 131 -15.22 -2.67 17.35
C ALA A 131 -14.30 -1.83 18.25
N SER A 132 -13.16 -1.39 17.72
CA SER A 132 -12.19 -0.56 18.43
C SER A 132 -12.35 0.96 18.17
N ASP A 133 -13.21 1.36 17.23
CA ASP A 133 -13.41 2.75 16.79
C ASP A 133 -12.10 3.40 16.28
N ILE A 134 -11.31 2.61 15.54
CA ILE A 134 -10.03 3.03 14.96
C ILE A 134 -10.10 3.00 13.44
N GLU A 135 -9.58 4.04 12.81
CA GLU A 135 -9.39 4.13 11.36
C GLU A 135 -7.90 4.27 11.02
N MET A 136 -7.48 3.55 9.99
CA MET A 136 -6.22 3.75 9.31
C MET A 136 -6.51 4.24 7.90
N ALA A 137 -6.15 5.50 7.62
CA ALA A 137 -6.25 6.10 6.29
C ALA A 137 -4.87 6.29 5.66
N ILE A 138 -4.76 5.95 4.39
CA ILE A 138 -3.60 6.24 3.55
C ILE A 138 -4.03 7.28 2.52
N ILE A 139 -3.35 8.42 2.52
CA ILE A 139 -3.55 9.51 1.57
C ILE A 139 -2.45 9.43 0.52
N THR A 140 -2.80 9.58 -0.75
CA THR A 140 -1.86 9.48 -1.87
C THR A 140 -1.61 10.85 -2.49
N ASP A 141 -0.41 11.07 -3.01
CA ASP A 141 -0.01 12.28 -3.73
C ASP A 141 -0.35 12.22 -5.23
N VAL A 142 -0.55 11.01 -5.75
CA VAL A 142 -0.97 10.72 -7.12
C VAL A 142 -2.02 9.61 -7.15
N ALA A 143 -2.68 9.44 -8.31
CA ALA A 143 -3.61 8.33 -8.51
C ALA A 143 -2.88 6.98 -8.59
N GLN A 144 -3.38 5.99 -7.85
CA GLN A 144 -2.79 4.67 -7.70
C GLN A 144 -3.87 3.58 -7.71
N GLY A 145 -3.46 2.31 -7.81
CA GLY A 145 -4.32 1.17 -7.53
C GLY A 145 -4.14 0.71 -6.09
N GLY A 146 -5.23 0.41 -5.39
CA GLY A 146 -5.20 -0.08 -4.00
C GLY A 146 -6.27 -1.12 -3.68
N SER A 147 -6.04 -1.90 -2.63
CA SER A 147 -6.95 -2.95 -2.14
C SER A 147 -6.67 -3.29 -0.67
N SER A 148 -7.55 -4.09 -0.06
CA SER A 148 -7.36 -4.73 1.26
C SER A 148 -7.97 -6.13 1.32
#